data_AF-A0A8W8I9Z6-F1
#
_entry.id   AF-A0A8W8I9Z6-F1
#
_cell.length_a   1.000
_cell.length_b   1.000
_cell.length_c   1.000
_cell.angle_alpha   90.00
_cell.angle_beta   90.00
_cell.angle_gamma   90.00
#
_symmetry.space_group_name_H-M   'P 1'
#
loop_
_entity.id
_entity.type
_entity.pdbx_description
1 polymer ?
#
loop_
_entity_poly.entity_id
_entity_poly.type
_entity_poly.pdbx_seq_one_letter_code
_entity_poly.pdbx_strand_id
1 'polypeptide(L)'
;MADPRVKQIKIKTGVVKRLTKEKVSYEKEAVKIEEKVEQMKADKKDEYEIKKMIEVLQESKMMIPDTLKRLNNAYADLDTLLTKEEDLSETEEYKAGKTALEEAKARRKKEQYSTENINLHRESCRSLSRPSLARPLHLK
;
A
#
# COMPACT_ATOMS: atom_id res chain seq x y z
N MET A 1 30.75 8.97 -22.76
CA MET A 1 30.17 7.86 -21.96
C MET A 1 29.22 8.48 -20.95
N ALA A 2 27.97 8.05 -20.89
CA ALA A 2 27.02 8.57 -19.88
C ALA A 2 27.45 8.13 -18.48
N ASP A 3 27.47 9.10 -17.55
CA ASP A 3 27.88 8.90 -16.16
C ASP A 3 27.17 7.70 -15.51
N PRO A 4 27.91 6.81 -14.82
CA PRO A 4 27.32 5.69 -14.09
C PRO A 4 26.22 6.11 -13.11
N ARG A 5 26.35 7.32 -12.53
CA ARG A 5 25.41 7.91 -11.57
C ARG A 5 24.05 8.23 -12.20
N VAL A 6 24.05 8.86 -13.37
CA VAL A 6 22.83 9.19 -14.14
C VAL A 6 22.09 7.91 -14.56
N LYS A 7 22.82 6.86 -14.94
CA LYS A 7 22.22 5.55 -15.26
C LYS A 7 21.51 4.93 -14.05
N GLN A 8 22.11 5.01 -12.87
CA GLN A 8 21.50 4.48 -11.64
C GLN A 8 20.21 5.22 -11.29
N ILE A 9 20.21 6.56 -11.39
CA ILE A 9 19.01 7.38 -11.18
C ILE A 9 17.91 6.92 -12.13
N LYS A 10 18.20 6.83 -13.44
CA LYS A 10 17.23 6.36 -14.45
C LYS A 10 16.66 4.98 -14.15
N ILE A 11 17.48 4.03 -13.70
CA ILE A 11 17.04 2.68 -13.33
C ILE A 11 16.09 2.75 -12.13
N LYS A 12 16.49 3.43 -11.05
CA LYS A 12 15.69 3.54 -9.82
C LYS A 12 14.38 4.30 -10.06
N THR A 13 14.41 5.39 -10.84
CA THR A 13 13.20 6.10 -11.30
C THR A 13 12.27 5.17 -12.08
N GLY A 14 12.82 4.32 -12.97
CA GLY A 14 12.05 3.32 -13.70
C GLY A 14 11.37 2.30 -12.79
N VAL A 15 12.04 1.86 -11.71
CA VAL A 15 11.47 0.96 -10.69
C VAL A 15 10.29 1.62 -9.98
N VAL A 16 10.44 2.86 -9.49
CA VAL A 16 9.36 3.60 -8.82
C VAL A 16 8.16 3.78 -9.74
N LYS A 17 8.37 4.14 -11.02
CA LYS A 17 7.29 4.28 -12.01
C LYS A 17 6.54 2.97 -12.26
N ARG A 18 7.24 1.83 -12.32
CA ARG A 18 6.62 0.51 -12.50
C ARG A 18 5.77 0.12 -11.30
N LEU A 19 6.32 0.19 -10.10
CA LEU A 19 5.61 -0.13 -8.84
C LEU A 19 4.38 0.77 -8.66
N THR A 20 4.49 2.04 -9.06
CA THR A 20 3.39 3.00 -9.03
C THR A 20 2.23 2.63 -9.95
N LYS A 21 2.54 2.06 -11.14
CA LYS A 21 1.52 1.55 -12.07
C LYS A 21 0.91 0.25 -11.59
N GLU A 22 1.74 -0.66 -11.08
CA GLU A 22 1.32 -1.95 -10.54
C GLU A 22 0.30 -1.77 -9.40
N LYS A 23 0.60 -0.88 -8.45
CA LYS A 23 -0.34 -0.49 -7.39
C LYS A 23 -1.71 -0.07 -7.97
N VAL A 24 -1.72 0.81 -8.97
CA VAL A 24 -2.98 1.30 -9.56
C VAL A 24 -3.74 0.20 -10.30
N SER A 25 -3.05 -0.80 -10.85
CA SER A 25 -3.72 -1.96 -11.44
C SER A 25 -4.50 -2.73 -10.37
N TYR A 26 -3.83 -3.07 -9.26
CA TYR A 26 -4.46 -3.81 -8.16
C TYR A 26 -5.59 -3.03 -7.48
N GLU A 27 -5.44 -1.72 -7.30
CA GLU A 27 -6.53 -0.86 -6.78
C GLU A 27 -7.75 -0.89 -7.71
N LYS A 28 -7.56 -0.78 -9.02
CA LYS A 28 -8.67 -0.83 -10.00
C LYS A 28 -9.35 -2.19 -10.02
N GLU A 29 -8.59 -3.28 -9.85
CA GLU A 29 -9.15 -4.62 -9.78
C GLU A 29 -9.97 -4.80 -8.50
N ALA A 30 -9.47 -4.36 -7.35
CA ALA A 30 -10.20 -4.39 -6.09
C ALA A 30 -11.53 -3.62 -6.17
N VAL A 31 -11.52 -2.42 -6.76
CA VAL A 31 -12.74 -1.60 -6.96
C VAL A 31 -13.75 -2.33 -7.86
N LYS A 32 -13.31 -2.92 -8.98
CA LYS A 32 -14.22 -3.68 -9.86
C LYS A 32 -14.85 -4.87 -9.15
N ILE A 33 -14.12 -5.53 -8.26
CA ILE A 33 -14.65 -6.67 -7.48
C ILE A 33 -15.60 -6.15 -6.40
N GLU A 34 -15.29 -5.02 -5.75
CA GLU A 34 -16.20 -4.34 -4.81
C GLU A 34 -17.54 -3.98 -5.46
N GLU A 35 -17.51 -3.31 -6.61
CA GLU A 35 -18.71 -2.94 -7.36
C GLU A 35 -19.55 -4.17 -7.72
N LYS A 36 -18.91 -5.28 -8.10
CA LYS A 36 -19.60 -6.56 -8.33
C LYS A 36 -20.23 -7.10 -7.05
N VAL A 37 -19.52 -7.10 -5.93
CA VAL A 37 -20.06 -7.55 -4.64
C VAL A 37 -21.26 -6.70 -4.23
N GLU A 38 -21.20 -5.38 -4.42
CA GLU A 38 -22.31 -4.46 -4.12
C GLU A 38 -23.51 -4.71 -5.01
N GLN A 39 -23.31 -4.91 -6.32
CA GLN A 39 -24.39 -5.30 -7.24
C GLN A 39 -25.02 -6.64 -6.83
N MET A 40 -24.20 -7.65 -6.50
CA MET A 40 -24.71 -8.95 -6.03
C MET A 40 -25.53 -8.84 -4.74
N LYS A 41 -25.15 -7.94 -3.83
CA LYS A 41 -25.91 -7.64 -2.62
C LYS A 41 -27.23 -6.91 -2.92
N ALA A 42 -27.22 -5.95 -3.85
CA ALA A 42 -28.41 -5.22 -4.27
C ALA A 42 -29.42 -6.14 -4.97
N ASP A 43 -28.94 -7.06 -5.80
CA ASP A 43 -29.73 -8.08 -6.49
C ASP A 43 -30.26 -9.18 -5.55
N LYS A 44 -29.87 -9.16 -4.25
CA LYS A 44 -30.17 -10.21 -3.25
C LYS A 44 -29.84 -11.62 -3.76
N LYS A 45 -28.68 -11.77 -4.41
CA LYS A 45 -28.15 -13.08 -4.79
C LYS A 45 -27.90 -13.95 -3.56
N ASP A 46 -27.67 -15.23 -3.81
CA ASP A 46 -27.43 -16.22 -2.77
C ASP A 46 -26.26 -15.82 -1.85
N GLU A 47 -26.44 -15.99 -0.53
CA GLU A 47 -25.44 -15.64 0.47
C GLU A 47 -24.11 -16.37 0.28
N TYR A 48 -24.14 -17.59 -0.26
CA TYR A 48 -22.95 -18.38 -0.55
C TYR A 48 -22.13 -17.73 -1.67
N GLU A 49 -22.78 -17.27 -2.73
CA GLU A 49 -22.11 -16.58 -3.84
C GLU A 49 -21.51 -15.24 -3.40
N ILE A 50 -22.23 -14.49 -2.54
CA ILE A 50 -21.73 -13.23 -1.99
C ILE A 50 -20.51 -13.47 -1.09
N LYS A 51 -20.55 -14.48 -0.20
CA LYS A 51 -19.41 -14.85 0.65
C LYS A 51 -18.18 -15.21 -0.17
N LYS A 52 -18.35 -16.05 -1.20
CA LYS A 52 -17.26 -16.43 -2.11
C LYS A 52 -16.67 -15.23 -2.83
N MET A 53 -17.50 -14.27 -3.27
CA MET A 53 -17.00 -13.06 -3.93
C MET A 53 -16.29 -12.12 -2.94
N ILE A 54 -16.69 -12.09 -1.67
CA ILE A 54 -15.99 -11.35 -0.61
C ILE A 54 -14.61 -11.97 -0.33
N GLU A 55 -14.47 -13.29 -0.35
CA GLU A 55 -13.16 -13.96 -0.23
C GLU A 55 -12.22 -13.55 -1.38
N VAL A 56 -12.72 -13.58 -2.61
CA VAL A 56 -11.97 -13.11 -3.81
C VAL A 56 -11.58 -11.63 -3.69
N LEU A 57 -12.47 -10.80 -3.12
CA LEU A 57 -12.16 -9.40 -2.86
C LEU A 57 -11.03 -9.26 -1.84
N GLN A 58 -11.05 -10.04 -0.77
CA GLN A 58 -10.02 -10.02 0.26
C GLN A 58 -8.66 -10.46 -0.30
N GLU A 59 -8.62 -11.52 -1.10
CA GLU A 59 -7.40 -11.97 -1.79
C GLU A 59 -6.79 -10.86 -2.66
N SER A 60 -7.63 -10.17 -3.43
CA SER A 60 -7.19 -9.05 -4.27
C SER A 60 -6.65 -7.88 -3.43
N LYS A 61 -7.30 -7.56 -2.31
CA LYS A 61 -6.85 -6.52 -1.37
C LYS A 61 -5.57 -6.88 -0.63
N MET A 62 -5.31 -8.17 -0.36
CA MET A 62 -4.11 -8.62 0.33
C MET A 62 -2.82 -8.37 -0.47
N MET A 63 -2.90 -8.17 -1.79
CA MET A 63 -1.75 -7.86 -2.65
C MET A 63 -1.29 -6.40 -2.56
N ILE A 64 -2.21 -5.48 -2.28
CA ILE A 64 -1.95 -4.04 -2.17
C ILE A 64 -0.88 -3.71 -1.11
N PRO A 65 -0.93 -4.23 0.14
CA PRO A 65 0.07 -3.89 1.15
C PRO A 65 1.50 -4.35 0.81
N ASP A 66 1.67 -5.45 0.07
CA ASP A 66 3.01 -5.87 -0.37
C ASP A 66 3.60 -4.90 -1.41
N THR A 67 2.79 -4.51 -2.40
CA THR A 67 3.23 -3.52 -3.40
C THR A 67 3.58 -2.18 -2.78
N LEU A 68 2.86 -1.75 -1.73
CA LEU A 68 3.19 -0.55 -0.97
C LEU A 68 4.53 -0.67 -0.26
N LYS A 69 4.82 -1.80 0.39
CA LYS A 69 6.13 -2.01 1.04
C LYS A 69 7.25 -1.91 0.02
N ARG A 70 7.09 -2.54 -1.15
CA ARG A 70 8.06 -2.44 -2.24
C ARG A 70 8.21 -1.01 -2.75
N LEU A 71 7.10 -0.28 -2.93
CA LEU A 71 7.11 1.12 -3.35
C LEU A 71 7.80 2.02 -2.30
N ASN A 72 7.58 1.77 -1.02
CA ASN A 72 8.21 2.49 0.09
C ASN A 72 9.72 2.31 0.10
N ASN A 73 10.19 1.08 -0.09
CA ASN A 73 11.62 0.77 -0.17
C ASN A 73 12.24 1.43 -1.40
N ALA A 74 11.62 1.31 -2.58
CA ALA A 74 12.09 1.96 -3.80
C ALA A 74 12.09 3.50 -3.69
N TYR A 75 11.11 4.07 -2.99
CA TYR A 75 11.05 5.50 -2.69
C TYR A 75 12.24 5.92 -1.83
N ALA A 76 12.48 5.25 -0.70
CA ALA A 76 13.61 5.56 0.20
C ALA A 76 14.95 5.42 -0.52
N ASP A 77 15.07 4.40 -1.37
CA ASP A 77 16.24 4.16 -2.20
C ASP A 77 16.51 5.27 -3.21
N LEU A 78 15.47 5.80 -3.86
CA LEU A 78 15.60 6.90 -4.83
C LEU A 78 15.83 8.22 -4.11
N ASP A 79 15.15 8.49 -3.00
CA ASP A 79 15.34 9.67 -2.15
C ASP A 79 16.78 9.77 -1.62
N THR A 80 17.30 8.67 -1.07
CA THR A 80 18.69 8.61 -0.60
C THR A 80 19.69 8.86 -1.73
N LEU A 81 19.41 8.38 -2.94
CA LEU A 81 20.28 8.65 -4.09
C LEU A 81 20.20 10.11 -4.54
N LEU A 82 19.01 10.72 -4.59
CA LEU A 82 18.88 12.12 -5.01
C LEU A 82 19.51 13.10 -4.01
N THR A 83 19.54 12.75 -2.72
CA THR A 83 20.24 13.54 -1.69
C THR A 83 21.76 13.40 -1.80
N LYS A 84 22.27 12.22 -2.19
CA LYS A 84 23.72 12.00 -2.38
C LYS A 84 24.26 12.61 -3.68
N GLU A 85 23.40 12.77 -4.67
CA GLU A 85 23.73 13.18 -6.03
C GLU A 85 23.10 14.55 -6.35
N GLU A 86 23.06 15.47 -5.38
CA GLU A 86 22.46 16.80 -5.53
C GLU A 86 23.20 17.67 -6.56
N ASP A 87 24.47 17.37 -6.79
CA ASP A 87 25.34 17.99 -7.81
C ASP A 87 24.82 17.75 -9.25
N LEU A 88 23.98 16.74 -9.47
CA LEU A 88 23.39 16.38 -10.77
C LEU A 88 21.98 16.96 -10.96
N SER A 89 21.57 17.93 -10.13
CA SER A 89 20.23 18.53 -10.14
C SER A 89 19.81 19.17 -11.47
N GLU A 90 20.77 19.53 -12.33
CA GLU A 90 20.51 20.09 -13.66
C GLU A 90 20.12 19.04 -14.70
N THR A 91 20.45 17.76 -14.47
CA THR A 91 20.16 16.66 -15.40
C THR A 91 18.66 16.36 -15.50
N GLU A 92 18.19 16.00 -16.70
CA GLU A 92 16.79 15.66 -16.92
C GLU A 92 16.35 14.42 -16.13
N GLU A 93 17.27 13.47 -15.91
CA GLU A 93 17.02 12.27 -15.13
C GLU A 93 16.76 12.57 -13.66
N TYR A 94 17.47 13.54 -13.08
CA TYR A 94 17.25 13.96 -11.70
C TYR A 94 15.87 14.62 -11.52
N LYS A 95 15.47 15.48 -12.47
CA LYS A 95 14.13 16.09 -12.51
C LYS A 95 13.04 15.02 -12.70
N ALA A 96 13.28 14.04 -13.57
CA ALA A 96 12.39 12.90 -13.75
C ALA A 96 12.29 12.00 -12.50
N GLY A 97 13.37 11.91 -11.72
CA GLY A 97 13.40 11.23 -10.42
C GLY A 97 12.57 11.97 -9.36
N LYS A 98 12.75 13.30 -9.22
CA LYS A 98 11.96 14.12 -8.29
C LYS A 98 10.46 14.09 -8.60
N THR A 99 10.08 14.21 -9.87
CA THR A 99 8.67 14.09 -10.28
C THR A 99 8.09 12.72 -9.94
N ALA A 100 8.82 11.63 -10.20
CA ALA A 100 8.38 10.28 -9.84
C ALA A 100 8.25 10.07 -8.32
N LEU A 101 9.12 10.71 -7.50
CA LEU A 101 8.99 10.69 -6.05
C LEU A 101 7.73 11.43 -5.59
N GLU A 102 7.46 12.62 -6.10
CA GLU A 102 6.26 13.37 -5.75
C GLU A 102 4.97 12.62 -6.17
N GLU A 103 4.95 11.99 -7.35
CA GLU A 103 3.86 11.12 -7.77
C GLU A 103 3.67 9.91 -6.84
N ALA A 104 4.76 9.25 -6.45
CA ALA A 104 4.72 8.13 -5.51
C ALA A 104 4.26 8.58 -4.11
N LYS A 105 4.67 9.76 -3.65
CA LYS A 105 4.29 10.36 -2.37
C LYS A 105 2.80 10.74 -2.34
N ALA A 106 2.30 11.34 -3.42
CA ALA A 106 0.87 11.62 -3.56
C ALA A 106 0.03 10.34 -3.49
N ARG A 107 0.54 9.24 -4.05
CA ARG A 107 -0.11 7.93 -4.00
C ARG A 107 0.06 7.19 -2.68
N ARG A 108 1.12 7.43 -1.90
CA ARG A 108 1.29 6.90 -0.53
C ARG A 108 0.23 7.45 0.44
N LYS A 109 -0.05 8.76 0.38
CA LYS A 109 -0.96 9.43 1.34
C LYS A 109 -2.39 8.87 1.37
N LYS A 110 -2.85 8.27 0.26
CA LYS A 110 -4.20 7.66 0.20
C LYS A 110 -4.35 6.45 1.11
N GLU A 111 -3.27 5.75 1.47
CA GLU A 111 -3.36 4.49 2.22
C GLU A 111 -3.33 4.63 3.74
N GLN A 112 -2.66 5.67 4.24
CA GLN A 112 -2.43 5.83 5.69
C GLN A 112 -3.76 5.89 6.46
N TYR A 113 -4.77 6.52 5.85
CA TYR A 113 -6.15 6.58 6.34
C TYR A 113 -6.89 5.23 6.38
N SER A 114 -6.53 4.24 5.57
CA SER A 114 -7.20 2.91 5.57
C SER A 114 -6.57 1.96 6.58
N THR A 115 -5.24 1.91 6.64
CA THR A 115 -4.52 1.07 7.62
C THR A 115 -4.72 1.51 9.07
N GLU A 116 -4.85 2.82 9.33
CA GLU A 116 -5.22 3.31 10.67
C GLU A 116 -6.63 2.84 11.06
N ASN A 117 -7.60 2.86 10.15
CA ASN A 117 -8.96 2.37 10.40
C ASN A 117 -9.03 0.84 10.62
N ILE A 118 -8.21 0.06 9.90
CA ILE A 118 -8.11 -1.40 10.10
C ILE A 118 -7.45 -1.74 11.44
N ASN A 119 -6.40 -1.00 11.83
CA ASN A 119 -5.75 -1.19 13.13
C ASN A 119 -6.65 -0.74 14.29
N LEU A 120 -7.41 0.36 14.14
CA LEU A 120 -8.38 0.81 15.15
C LEU A 120 -9.47 -0.23 15.41
N HIS A 121 -9.96 -0.91 14.37
CA HIS A 121 -10.92 -2.01 14.52
C HIS A 121 -10.30 -3.23 15.25
N ARG A 122 -9.04 -3.56 14.94
CA ARG A 122 -8.30 -4.65 15.61
C ARG A 122 -7.99 -4.35 17.08
N GLU A 123 -7.67 -3.10 17.41
CA GLU A 123 -7.44 -2.64 18.78
C GLU A 123 -8.75 -2.59 19.59
N SER A 124 -9.85 -2.17 18.98
CA SER A 124 -11.19 -2.20 19.57
C SER A 124 -11.67 -3.63 19.89
N CYS A 125 -11.37 -4.62 19.03
CA CYS A 125 -11.66 -6.02 19.33
C CYS A 125 -10.74 -6.62 20.43
N ARG A 126 -9.49 -6.14 20.56
CA ARG A 126 -8.56 -6.59 21.61
C ARG A 126 -8.91 -6.06 23.00
N SER A 127 -9.51 -4.87 23.11
CA SER A 127 -9.94 -4.32 24.40
C SER A 127 -11.18 -5.03 24.96
N LEU A 128 -12.04 -5.56 24.10
CA LEU A 128 -13.25 -6.31 24.47
C LEU A 128 -12.99 -7.79 24.83
N SER A 129 -11.80 -8.33 24.51
CA SER A 129 -11.44 -9.74 24.76
C SER A 129 -10.49 -9.96 25.94
N ARG A 130 -10.41 -9.05 26.93
CA ARG A 130 -9.79 -9.36 28.23
C ARG A 130 -10.86 -9.91 29.17
N PRO A 131 -10.93 -11.24 29.43
CA PRO A 131 -11.71 -11.73 30.55
C PRO A 131 -11.08 -11.17 31.82
N SER A 132 -11.87 -10.50 32.64
CA SER A 132 -11.52 -10.10 34.00
C SER A 132 -11.32 -11.34 34.88
N LEU A 133 -10.20 -12.05 34.72
CA LEU A 133 -9.77 -13.07 35.68
C LEU A 133 -8.79 -12.44 36.68
N ALA A 134 -9.33 -11.52 37.48
CA ALA A 134 -8.76 -11.26 38.80
C ALA A 134 -9.07 -12.49 39.66
N ARG A 135 -8.14 -13.45 39.74
CA ARG A 135 -8.18 -14.50 40.78
C ARG A 135 -8.01 -13.81 42.13
N PRO A 136 -8.92 -13.98 43.10
CA PRO A 136 -8.68 -13.52 44.46
C PRO A 136 -7.59 -14.39 45.09
N LEU A 137 -6.45 -13.77 45.41
CA LEU A 137 -5.41 -14.35 46.26
C LEU A 137 -6.00 -14.62 47.65
N HIS A 138 -6.44 -15.85 47.89
CA HIS A 138 -6.63 -16.35 49.25
C HIS A 138 -5.28 -16.91 49.71
N LEU A 139 -4.50 -16.08 50.38
CA LEU A 139 -3.38 -16.52 51.20
C LEU A 139 -3.96 -17.02 52.53
N LYS A 140 -3.77 -18.32 52.80
CA LYS A 140 -3.82 -18.88 54.16
C LYS A 140 -2.56 -18.50 54.91
#